data_AF-A0A4P9ZM06-F1
#
_entry.id   AF-A0A4P9ZM06-F1
#
_cell.length_a   1.000
_cell.length_b   1.000
_cell.length_c   1.000
_cell.angle_alpha   90.00
_cell.angle_beta   90.00
_cell.angle_gamma   90.00
#
_symmetry.space_group_name_H-M   'P 1'
#
loop_
_entity.id
_entity.type
_entity.pdbx_description
1 polymer ?
#
loop_
_entity_poly.entity_id
_entity_poly.type
_entity_poly.pdbx_seq_one_letter_code
_entity_poly.pdbx_strand_id
1 'polypeptide(L)'
;MGDIPVGPTPIQGQDAKMDERSYGGALLAGEGSAMAAYVQDGKRIPRRGEIGLTSEEIETFEDSGFVMSGSRHHRMNAVRIRKENQVISAEERRALLQFSQEERARRENDIIANYREMLQERIKRSNE
;
A
#
# COMPACT_ATOMS: atom_id res chain seq x y z
N MET A 1 20.10 -37.77 -8.09
CA MET A 1 19.54 -36.85 -9.10
C MET A 1 18.33 -36.22 -8.43
N GLY A 2 18.47 -35.01 -7.88
CA GLY A 2 17.43 -34.39 -7.06
C GLY A 2 16.27 -33.91 -7.93
N ASP A 3 15.04 -34.18 -7.49
CA ASP A 3 13.81 -33.71 -8.12
C ASP A 3 13.86 -32.18 -8.27
N ILE A 4 13.97 -31.73 -9.53
CA ILE A 4 13.82 -30.32 -9.87
C ILE A 4 12.31 -30.06 -9.72
N PRO A 5 11.88 -29.09 -8.89
CA PRO A 5 10.47 -28.77 -8.77
C PRO A 5 9.97 -28.24 -10.13
N VAL A 6 9.28 -29.10 -10.88
CA VAL A 6 8.67 -28.75 -12.17
C VAL A 6 7.27 -28.25 -11.91
N GLY A 7 7.08 -26.93 -11.95
CA GLY A 7 5.78 -26.30 -11.81
C GLY A 7 5.93 -24.82 -11.42
N PRO A 8 4.90 -23.99 -11.68
CA PRO A 8 4.89 -22.61 -11.22
C PRO A 8 4.98 -22.60 -9.69
N THR A 9 6.08 -22.08 -9.17
CA THR A 9 6.21 -21.82 -7.73
C THR A 9 5.28 -20.67 -7.37
N PRO A 10 4.51 -20.75 -6.26
CA PRO A 10 3.71 -19.63 -5.81
C PRO A 10 4.63 -18.43 -5.66
N ILE A 11 4.20 -17.29 -6.21
CA ILE A 11 4.89 -16.02 -6.02
C ILE A 11 5.03 -15.85 -4.52
N GLN A 12 6.26 -16.00 -4.02
CA GLN A 12 6.57 -15.73 -2.62
C GLN A 12 6.14 -14.29 -2.40
N GLY A 13 5.15 -14.09 -1.53
CA GLY A 13 4.68 -12.77 -1.15
C GLY A 13 5.87 -11.98 -0.68
N GLN A 14 6.43 -11.18 -1.57
CA GLN A 14 7.42 -10.21 -1.19
C GLN A 14 6.61 -9.23 -0.37
N ASP A 15 6.76 -9.30 0.95
CA ASP A 15 6.54 -8.17 1.83
C ASP A 15 7.41 -7.06 1.25
N ALA A 16 6.85 -6.31 0.31
CA ALA A 16 7.49 -5.17 -0.32
C ALA A 16 7.60 -4.11 0.76
N LYS A 17 8.55 -4.32 1.68
CA LYS A 17 9.03 -3.29 2.59
C LYS A 17 9.47 -2.16 1.69
N MET A 18 8.75 -1.05 1.84
CA MET A 18 8.87 0.11 0.99
C MET A 18 10.32 0.55 0.91
N ASP A 19 10.86 0.65 -0.30
CA ASP A 19 12.06 1.42 -0.51
C ASP A 19 11.66 2.90 -0.34
N GLU A 20 12.35 3.62 0.54
CA GLU A 20 12.13 5.03 0.90
C GLU A 20 12.05 5.95 -0.35
N ARG A 21 12.65 5.48 -1.44
CA ARG A 21 12.69 6.08 -2.78
C ARG A 21 11.37 6.02 -3.54
N SER A 22 10.42 5.17 -3.12
CA SER A 22 9.14 4.93 -3.82
C SER A 22 8.20 6.13 -3.79
N TYR A 23 8.37 7.02 -2.81
CA TYR A 23 7.54 8.21 -2.65
C TYR A 23 8.05 9.42 -3.43
N GLY A 24 9.14 9.30 -4.21
CA GLY A 24 9.67 10.34 -5.10
C GLY A 24 10.62 11.35 -4.43
N GLY A 25 11.45 12.04 -5.22
CA GLY A 25 12.59 12.83 -4.74
C GLY A 25 12.28 14.22 -4.15
N ALA A 26 11.01 14.57 -3.96
CA ALA A 26 10.60 15.86 -3.38
C ALA A 26 10.39 15.83 -1.86
N LEU A 27 10.45 14.63 -1.27
CA LEU A 27 10.36 14.41 0.17
C LEU A 27 11.78 14.29 0.75
N LEU A 28 11.95 14.72 2.00
CA LEU A 28 13.19 14.46 2.74
C LEU A 28 13.31 12.96 3.05
N ALA A 29 14.53 12.52 3.31
CA ALA A 29 14.78 11.16 3.79
C ALA A 29 13.93 10.87 5.04
N GLY A 30 13.21 9.76 5.02
CA GLY A 30 12.31 9.28 6.07
C GLY A 30 10.94 9.99 6.12
N GLU A 31 10.77 11.13 5.44
CA GLU A 31 9.52 11.91 5.47
C GLU A 31 8.37 11.13 4.81
N GLY A 32 8.60 10.54 3.63
CA GLY A 32 7.59 9.76 2.92
C GLY A 32 7.12 8.53 3.68
N SER A 33 8.06 7.76 4.24
CA SER A 33 7.74 6.57 5.04
C SER A 33 6.96 6.93 6.30
N ALA A 34 7.30 8.02 6.97
CA ALA A 34 6.57 8.49 8.15
C ALA A 34 5.14 8.92 7.78
N MET A 35 4.97 9.68 6.69
CA MET A 35 3.65 10.10 6.21
C MET A 35 2.78 8.90 5.79
N ALA A 36 3.37 7.91 5.13
CA ALA A 36 2.66 6.70 4.68
C ALA A 36 2.08 5.91 5.85
N ALA A 37 2.78 5.83 6.99
CA ALA A 37 2.27 5.15 8.18
C ALA A 37 0.95 5.79 8.68
N TYR A 38 0.86 7.12 8.68
CA TYR A 38 -0.40 7.81 9.05
C TYR A 38 -1.51 7.55 8.01
N VAL A 39 -1.18 7.53 6.72
CA VAL A 39 -2.15 7.24 5.65
C VAL A 39 -2.69 5.81 5.75
N GLN A 40 -1.82 4.83 6.03
CA GLN A 40 -2.22 3.43 6.23
C GLN A 40 -3.11 3.26 7.46
N ASP A 41 -2.85 4.02 8.53
CA ASP A 41 -3.70 4.09 9.72
C ASP A 41 -5.02 4.85 9.51
N GLY A 42 -5.24 5.45 8.32
CA GLY A 42 -6.39 6.31 8.05
C GLY A 42 -6.38 7.63 8.84
N LYS A 43 -5.23 8.00 9.40
CA LYS A 43 -5.07 9.19 10.25
C LYS A 43 -4.59 10.39 9.44
N ARG A 44 -4.98 11.57 9.89
CA ARG A 44 -4.47 12.84 9.38
C ARG A 44 -2.96 12.95 9.64
N ILE A 45 -2.20 13.35 8.63
CA ILE A 45 -0.75 13.60 8.74
C ILE A 45 -0.51 14.85 9.62
N PRO A 46 0.27 14.77 10.71
CA PRO A 46 0.54 15.91 11.60
C PRO A 46 1.36 17.02 10.93
N ARG A 47 1.06 18.29 11.22
CA ARG A 47 1.82 19.46 10.75
C ARG A 47 2.96 19.83 11.72
N ARG A 48 3.96 20.58 11.25
CA ARG A 48 5.06 21.11 12.08
C ARG A 48 4.53 22.12 13.11
N GLY A 49 4.29 21.66 14.33
CA GLY A 49 3.62 22.41 15.41
C GLY A 49 2.49 21.64 16.08
N GLU A 50 2.08 20.52 15.47
CA GLU A 50 1.08 19.58 16.00
C GLU A 50 1.74 18.30 16.56
N ILE A 51 3.09 18.23 16.54
CA ILE A 51 3.84 17.10 17.09
C ILE A 51 3.60 17.03 18.60
N GLY A 52 3.05 15.90 19.05
CA GLY A 52 2.67 15.68 20.45
C GLY A 52 1.18 15.85 20.73
N LEU A 53 0.39 16.29 19.75
CA LEU A 53 -1.07 16.20 19.78
C LEU A 53 -1.52 14.99 18.98
N THR A 54 -2.58 14.34 19.44
CA THR A 54 -3.26 13.28 18.70
C THR A 54 -4.10 13.88 17.56
N SER A 55 -4.41 13.07 16.55
CA SER A 55 -5.24 13.53 15.42
C SER A 55 -6.62 14.01 15.88
N GLU A 56 -7.20 13.36 16.88
CA GLU A 56 -8.50 13.70 17.48
C GLU A 56 -8.45 15.05 18.21
N GLU A 57 -7.41 15.30 19.01
CA GLU A 57 -7.22 16.60 19.67
C GLU A 57 -7.13 17.74 18.66
N ILE A 58 -6.41 17.54 17.55
CA ILE A 58 -6.27 18.56 16.50
C ILE A 58 -7.63 18.85 15.85
N GLU A 59 -8.42 17.83 15.54
CA GLU A 59 -9.75 17.97 14.96
C GLU A 59 -10.68 18.75 15.90
N THR A 60 -10.70 18.41 17.20
CA THR A 60 -11.51 19.15 18.18
C THR A 60 -11.09 20.62 18.33
N PHE A 61 -9.80 20.93 18.22
CA PHE A 61 -9.33 22.32 18.24
C PHE A 61 -9.72 23.08 16.94
N GLU A 62 -9.61 22.45 15.78
CA GLU A 62 -10.03 23.05 14.51
C GLU A 62 -11.56 23.29 14.49
N ASP A 63 -12.36 22.35 15.01
CA ASP A 63 -13.83 22.46 15.11
C ASP A 63 -14.30 23.54 16.08
N SER A 64 -13.57 23.73 17.19
CA SER A 64 -13.84 24.82 18.13
C SER A 64 -13.38 26.20 17.63
N GLY A 65 -12.79 26.26 16.44
CA GLY A 65 -12.41 27.50 15.75
C GLY A 65 -10.97 27.95 16.04
N PHE A 66 -10.15 27.12 16.68
CA PHE A 66 -8.73 27.40 16.79
C PHE A 66 -8.04 27.24 15.43
N VAL A 67 -7.08 28.11 15.17
CA VAL A 67 -6.30 28.12 13.93
C VAL A 67 -4.92 27.56 14.24
N MET A 68 -4.61 26.38 13.70
CA MET A 68 -3.31 25.73 13.94
C MET A 68 -2.15 26.54 13.37
N SER A 69 -0.98 26.45 14.01
CA SER A 69 0.21 27.18 13.58
C SER A 69 0.57 26.86 12.12
N GLY A 70 0.85 27.89 11.33
CA GLY A 70 1.22 27.76 9.91
C GLY A 70 0.05 27.62 8.93
N SER A 71 -1.17 27.39 9.40
CA SER A 71 -2.37 27.23 8.54
C SER A 71 -2.77 28.48 7.76
N ARG A 72 -2.32 29.68 8.15
CA ARG A 72 -2.56 30.93 7.40
C ARG A 72 -1.59 31.17 6.24
N HIS A 73 -0.52 30.38 6.11
CA HIS A 73 0.51 30.62 5.10
C HIS A 73 0.23 29.85 3.80
N HIS A 74 -0.40 30.52 2.83
CA HIS A 74 -0.85 29.92 1.57
C HIS A 74 0.24 29.13 0.82
N ARG A 75 1.44 29.70 0.68
CA ARG A 75 2.54 29.06 -0.07
C ARG A 75 3.02 27.78 0.60
N MET A 76 3.15 27.77 1.93
CA MET A 76 3.54 26.55 2.65
C MET A 76 2.44 25.51 2.65
N ASN A 77 1.17 25.92 2.79
CA ASN A 77 0.04 25.00 2.69
C ASN A 77 0.00 24.30 1.35
N ALA A 78 0.24 25.02 0.25
CA ALA A 78 0.29 24.43 -1.08
C ALA A 78 1.46 23.42 -1.23
N VAL A 79 2.62 23.70 -0.63
CA VAL A 79 3.75 22.75 -0.60
C VAL A 79 3.41 21.52 0.24
N ARG A 80 2.79 21.71 1.41
CA ARG A 80 2.35 20.64 2.29
C ARG A 80 1.36 19.72 1.58
N ILE A 81 0.28 20.27 1.04
CA ILE A 81 -0.75 19.50 0.32
C ILE A 81 -0.12 18.72 -0.85
N ARG A 82 0.82 19.32 -1.57
CA ARG A 82 1.54 18.63 -2.65
C ARG A 82 2.31 17.41 -2.13
N LYS A 83 3.04 17.55 -1.03
CA LYS A 83 3.78 16.44 -0.39
C LYS A 83 2.84 15.35 0.10
N GLU A 84 1.74 15.72 0.74
CA GLU A 84 0.70 14.78 1.20
C GLU A 84 0.11 14.01 0.03
N ASN A 85 -0.30 14.71 -1.03
CA ASN A 85 -0.85 14.10 -2.24
C ASN A 85 0.16 13.18 -2.93
N GLN A 86 1.46 13.48 -2.88
CA GLN A 86 2.51 12.63 -3.45
C GLN A 86 2.58 11.27 -2.74
N VAL A 87 2.47 11.26 -1.41
CA VAL A 87 2.45 10.04 -0.62
C VAL A 87 1.16 9.28 -0.85
N ILE A 88 0.01 9.96 -0.79
CA ILE A 88 -1.31 9.36 -1.04
C ILE A 88 -1.36 8.73 -2.43
N SER A 89 -0.95 9.44 -3.48
CA SER A 89 -0.94 8.93 -4.86
C SER A 89 0.02 7.75 -5.05
N ALA A 90 1.08 7.65 -4.25
CA ALA A 90 1.98 6.50 -4.27
C ALA A 90 1.33 5.29 -3.59
N GLU A 91 0.74 5.48 -2.41
CA GLU A 91 0.03 4.42 -1.68
C GLU A 91 -1.21 3.92 -2.43
N GLU A 92 -2.00 4.81 -3.05
CA GLU A 92 -3.16 4.42 -3.87
C GLU A 92 -2.76 3.56 -5.08
N ARG A 93 -1.70 3.97 -5.80
CA ARG A 93 -1.17 3.18 -6.92
C ARG A 93 -0.67 1.83 -6.45
N ARG A 94 -0.04 1.77 -5.29
CA ARG A 94 0.43 0.52 -4.69
C ARG A 94 -0.74 -0.39 -4.32
N ALA A 95 -1.75 0.14 -3.63
CA ALA A 95 -2.94 -0.62 -3.26
C ALA A 95 -3.64 -1.20 -4.50
N LEU A 96 -3.75 -0.41 -5.57
CA LEU A 96 -4.28 -0.87 -6.86
C LEU A 96 -3.44 -2.02 -7.46
N LEU A 97 -2.12 -1.90 -7.45
CA LEU A 97 -1.22 -2.94 -7.99
C LEU A 97 -1.25 -4.21 -7.14
N GLN A 98 -1.33 -4.11 -5.82
CA GLN A 98 -1.48 -5.25 -4.93
C GLN A 98 -2.80 -5.97 -5.20
N PHE A 99 -3.89 -5.21 -5.29
CA PHE A 99 -5.21 -5.76 -5.63
C PHE A 99 -5.20 -6.48 -6.99
N SER A 100 -4.61 -5.88 -8.02
CA SER A 100 -4.51 -6.50 -9.34
C SER A 100 -3.66 -7.79 -9.34
N GLN A 101 -2.58 -7.82 -8.55
CA GLN A 101 -1.76 -9.01 -8.38
C GLN A 101 -2.50 -10.12 -7.64
N GLU A 102 -3.24 -9.80 -6.58
CA GLU A 102 -4.06 -10.76 -5.83
C GLU A 102 -5.17 -11.35 -6.71
N GLU A 103 -5.88 -10.52 -7.50
CA GLU A 103 -6.89 -10.99 -8.44
C GLU A 103 -6.29 -11.93 -9.49
N ARG A 104 -5.11 -11.58 -10.03
CA ARG A 104 -4.40 -12.42 -10.99
C ARG A 104 -3.98 -13.74 -10.37
N ALA A 105 -3.41 -13.73 -9.16
CA ALA A 105 -3.00 -14.94 -8.45
C ALA A 105 -4.20 -15.84 -8.13
N ARG A 106 -5.34 -15.27 -7.72
CA ARG A 106 -6.59 -16.03 -7.52
C ARG A 106 -7.04 -16.70 -8.82
N ARG A 107 -7.07 -15.95 -9.93
CA ARG A 107 -7.46 -16.49 -11.25
C ARG A 107 -6.50 -17.60 -11.71
N GLU A 108 -5.19 -17.42 -11.52
CA GLU A 108 -4.19 -18.44 -11.86
C GLU A 108 -4.36 -19.70 -11.01
N ASN A 109 -4.64 -19.57 -9.71
CA ASN A 109 -4.92 -20.70 -8.83
C ASN A 109 -6.18 -21.47 -9.24
N ASP A 110 -7.25 -20.76 -9.61
CA ASP A 110 -8.50 -21.38 -10.09
C ASP A 110 -8.25 -22.17 -11.39
N ILE A 111 -7.46 -21.63 -12.32
CA ILE A 111 -7.07 -22.32 -13.57
C ILE A 111 -6.26 -23.58 -13.24
N ILE A 112 -5.29 -23.49 -12.33
CA ILE A 112 -4.47 -24.64 -11.91
C ILE A 112 -5.32 -25.72 -11.26
N ALA A 113 -6.28 -25.34 -10.40
CA ALA A 113 -7.20 -26.28 -9.76
C ALA A 113 -8.05 -27.03 -10.79
N ASN A 114 -8.69 -26.31 -11.72
CA ASN A 114 -9.48 -26.90 -12.80
C ASN A 114 -8.65 -27.84 -13.68
N TYR A 115 -7.40 -27.47 -13.99
CA TYR A 115 -6.52 -28.31 -14.80
C TYR A 115 -6.12 -29.60 -14.06
N ARG A 116 -5.84 -29.53 -12.76
CA ARG A 116 -5.55 -30.71 -11.93
C ARG A 116 -6.73 -31.68 -11.90
N GLU A 117 -7.95 -31.17 -11.78
CA GLU A 117 -9.18 -31.99 -11.80
C GLU A 117 -9.34 -32.71 -13.15
N MET A 118 -9.21 -32.00 -14.27
CA MET A 118 -9.28 -32.60 -15.61
C MET A 118 -8.24 -33.71 -15.84
N LEU A 119 -7.01 -33.52 -15.33
CA LEU A 119 -5.97 -34.55 -15.41
C LEU A 119 -6.31 -35.77 -14.57
N GLN A 120 -6.82 -35.58 -13.35
CA GLN A 120 -7.25 -36.68 -12.48
C GLN A 120 -8.40 -37.48 -13.12
N GLU A 121 -9.39 -36.80 -13.71
CA GLU A 121 -10.46 -37.47 -14.45
C GLU A 121 -9.94 -38.29 -15.64
N ARG A 122 -9.01 -37.73 -16.42
CA ARG A 122 -8.39 -38.44 -17.55
C ARG A 122 -7.61 -39.67 -17.08
N ILE A 123 -6.83 -39.55 -16.01
CA ILE A 123 -6.07 -40.69 -15.43
C ILE A 123 -7.02 -41.77 -14.93
N LYS A 124 -8.09 -41.39 -14.23
CA LYS A 124 -9.10 -42.33 -13.73
C LYS A 124 -9.76 -43.10 -14.88
N ARG A 125 -10.16 -42.40 -15.96
CA ARG A 125 -10.78 -43.01 -17.15
C ARG A 125 -9.83 -43.90 -17.95
N SER A 126 -8.51 -43.70 -17.84
CA SER A 126 -7.50 -44.55 -18.50
C SER A 126 -7.15 -45.81 -17.70
N ASN A 127 -7.50 -45.87 -16.42
CA ASN A 127 -7.22 -47.00 -15.53
C ASN A 127 -8.45 -47.90 -15.28
N GLU A 128 -9.60 -47.55 -15.87
CA GLU A 128 -10.77 -48.41 -16.07
C GLU A 128 -10.75 -49.00 -17.49
#